data_AF-A0A5J4PK54-F1
#
_entry.id   AF-A0A5J4PK54-F1
#
_cell.length_a   1.000
_cell.length_b   1.000
_cell.length_c   1.000
_cell.angle_alpha   90.00
_cell.angle_beta   90.00
_cell.angle_gamma   90.00
#
_symmetry.space_group_name_H-M   'P 1'
#
loop_
_entity.id
_entity.type
_entity.pdbx_description
1 polymer ?
#
loop_
_entity_poly.entity_id
_entity_poly.type
_entity_poly.pdbx_seq_one_letter_code
_entity_poly.pdbx_strand_id
1 'polypeptide(L)'
;MDEQKISDDSYIVQMNPEHCSCKIPLQVAFFVLDNAKYWYLNFIYNFMYKCLDMSRIHFIEGDTDSAYWAISGNPNEDFTQQFNAVVKDRDFYNENAKYFFPSCTAGTGIKGDVYDEKKILGLAIERQGTA
;
A
#
# COMPACT_ATOMS: atom_id res chain seq x y z
N MET A 1 -6.59 2.28 19.85
CA MET A 1 -7.62 2.77 18.93
C MET A 1 -8.86 3.06 19.74
N ASP A 2 -9.08 4.32 20.09
CA ASP A 2 -10.33 4.74 20.72
C ASP A 2 -11.30 5.11 19.59
N GLU A 3 -12.34 4.29 19.41
CA GLU A 3 -13.41 4.55 18.46
C GLU A 3 -14.55 5.26 19.19
N GLN A 4 -14.83 6.50 18.79
CA GLN A 4 -15.97 7.25 19.30
C GLN A 4 -17.05 7.37 18.23
N LYS A 5 -18.21 6.75 18.45
CA LYS A 5 -19.36 6.87 17.54
C LYS A 5 -19.87 8.32 17.54
N ILE A 6 -19.98 8.94 16.37
CA ILE A 6 -20.47 10.31 16.20
C ILE A 6 -21.90 10.31 15.63
N SER A 7 -22.20 9.38 14.72
CA SER A 7 -23.54 9.16 14.17
C SER A 7 -23.75 7.68 13.85
N ASP A 8 -24.95 7.30 13.40
CA ASP A 8 -25.28 5.90 13.09
C ASP A 8 -24.35 5.27 12.06
N ASP A 9 -23.80 6.08 11.15
CA ASP A 9 -22.90 5.64 10.08
C ASP A 9 -21.49 6.25 10.17
N SER A 10 -21.12 6.92 11.28
CA SER A 10 -19.80 7.55 11.40
C SER A 10 -19.15 7.40 12.77
N TYR A 11 -17.84 7.16 12.73
CA TYR A 11 -16.97 6.97 13.89
C TYR A 11 -15.76 7.91 13.77
N ILE A 12 -15.40 8.58 14.85
CA ILE A 12 -14.10 9.26 14.98
C ILE A 12 -13.10 8.17 15.34
N VAL A 13 -12.06 8.05 14.52
CA VAL A 13 -10.89 7.24 14.83
C VAL A 13 -9.78 8.22 15.18
N GLN A 14 -9.43 8.29 16.46
CA GLN A 14 -8.30 9.08 16.89
C GLN A 14 -7.02 8.33 16.52
N MET A 15 -6.19 8.90 15.63
CA MET A 15 -4.87 8.33 15.36
C MET A 15 -4.01 8.43 16.63
N ASN A 16 -3.34 7.32 16.93
CA ASN A 16 -2.40 7.25 18.05
C ASN A 16 -1.23 8.25 17.84
N PRO A 17 -0.61 8.72 18.94
CA PRO A 17 0.56 9.59 18.89
C PRO A 17 1.72 8.97 18.09
N GLU A 18 2.56 9.81 17.45
CA GLU A 18 3.77 9.40 16.69
C GLU A 18 4.74 8.51 17.52
N HIS A 19 4.63 8.57 18.85
CA HIS A 19 5.39 7.77 19.79
C HIS A 19 4.48 7.02 20.76
N CYS A 20 4.69 5.70 20.88
CA CYS A 20 4.03 4.85 21.86
C CYS A 20 5.04 4.37 22.91
N SER A 21 4.74 4.58 24.20
CA SER A 21 5.51 3.97 25.30
C SER A 21 4.90 2.61 25.64
N CYS A 22 5.54 1.54 25.18
CA CYS A 22 5.17 0.17 25.53
C CYS A 22 5.98 -0.30 26.74
N LYS A 23 5.31 -0.74 27.81
CA LYS A 23 5.95 -1.26 29.03
C LYS A 23 6.00 -2.78 29.08
N ILE A 24 5.15 -3.45 28.31
CA ILE A 24 5.09 -4.91 28.23
C ILE A 24 5.07 -5.40 26.77
N PRO A 25 5.58 -6.62 26.49
CA PRO A 25 5.60 -7.17 25.13
C PRO A 25 4.23 -7.20 24.44
N LEU A 26 3.16 -7.45 25.20
CA LEU A 26 1.79 -7.47 24.66
C LEU A 26 1.35 -6.12 24.08
N GLN A 27 1.78 -5.01 24.69
CA GLN A 27 1.48 -3.66 24.17
C GLN A 27 2.22 -3.39 22.86
N VAL A 28 3.48 -3.87 22.75
CA VAL A 28 4.26 -3.78 21.50
C VAL A 28 3.56 -4.56 20.40
N ALA A 29 3.16 -5.81 20.67
CA ALA A 29 2.48 -6.65 19.70
C ALA A 29 1.16 -6.01 19.22
N PHE A 30 0.36 -5.49 20.15
CA PHE A 30 -0.88 -4.78 19.81
C PHE A 30 -0.61 -3.56 18.94
N PHE A 31 0.34 -2.71 19.33
CA PHE A 31 0.68 -1.50 18.58
C PHE A 31 1.18 -1.81 17.17
N VAL A 32 2.08 -2.78 17.01
CA VAL A 32 2.62 -3.17 15.70
C VAL A 32 1.51 -3.67 14.78
N LEU A 33 0.63 -4.55 15.28
CA LEU A 33 -0.48 -5.09 14.50
C LEU A 33 -1.51 -4.02 14.12
N ASP A 34 -1.82 -3.09 15.02
CA ASP A 34 -2.75 -1.98 14.76
C ASP A 34 -2.19 -1.03 13.70
N ASN A 35 -0.90 -0.69 13.78
CA ASN A 35 -0.24 0.15 12.78
C ASN A 35 -0.14 -0.54 11.42
N ALA A 36 0.16 -1.83 11.38
CA ALA A 36 0.19 -2.58 10.12
C ALA A 36 -1.19 -2.55 9.44
N LYS A 37 -2.26 -2.84 10.18
CA LYS A 37 -3.64 -2.75 9.66
C LYS A 37 -3.98 -1.35 9.16
N TYR A 38 -3.63 -0.32 9.93
CA TYR A 38 -3.84 1.06 9.53
C TYR A 38 -3.13 1.38 8.22
N TRP A 39 -1.87 0.95 8.05
CA TRP A 39 -1.13 1.13 6.81
C TRP A 39 -1.78 0.44 5.62
N TYR A 40 -2.24 -0.81 5.76
CA TYR A 40 -2.97 -1.51 4.69
C TYR A 40 -4.23 -0.76 4.28
N LEU A 41 -5.06 -0.38 5.25
CA LEU A 41 -6.30 0.32 4.97
C LEU A 41 -6.03 1.68 4.32
N ASN A 42 -5.05 2.42 4.82
CA ASN A 42 -4.67 3.70 4.22
C ASN A 42 -4.18 3.53 2.78
N PHE A 43 -3.32 2.55 2.51
CA PHE A 43 -2.83 2.27 1.16
C PHE A 43 -3.98 1.83 0.21
N ILE A 44 -4.85 0.92 0.63
CA ILE A 44 -5.93 0.40 -0.21
C ILE A 44 -6.97 1.50 -0.50
N TYR A 45 -7.50 2.14 0.55
CA TYR A 45 -8.64 3.05 0.42
C TYR A 45 -8.22 4.45 -0.04
N ASN A 46 -7.11 4.97 0.47
CA ASN A 46 -6.69 6.35 0.19
C ASN A 46 -5.70 6.45 -0.97
N PHE A 47 -5.12 5.35 -1.45
CA PHE A 47 -4.26 5.34 -2.64
C PHE A 47 -4.80 4.45 -3.76
N MET A 48 -4.88 3.13 -3.58
CA MET A 48 -5.23 2.20 -4.66
C MET A 48 -6.61 2.49 -5.26
N TYR A 49 -7.65 2.60 -4.44
CA TYR A 49 -9.01 2.91 -4.93
C TYR A 49 -9.13 4.27 -5.62
N LYS A 50 -8.30 5.23 -5.24
CA LYS A 50 -8.31 6.57 -5.83
C LYS A 50 -7.69 6.57 -7.23
N CYS A 51 -6.55 5.92 -7.43
CA CYS A 51 -5.77 6.07 -8.67
C CYS A 51 -5.54 4.82 -9.51
N LEU A 52 -5.89 3.63 -9.02
CA LEU A 52 -5.74 2.38 -9.75
C LEU A 52 -7.07 1.82 -10.24
N ASP A 53 -7.02 1.13 -11.37
CA ASP A 53 -8.11 0.34 -11.93
C ASP A 53 -8.19 -1.02 -11.21
N MET A 54 -9.06 -1.09 -10.22
CA MET A 54 -9.26 -2.29 -9.41
C MET A 54 -9.87 -3.45 -10.17
N SER A 55 -10.47 -3.23 -11.34
CA SER A 55 -10.97 -4.34 -12.18
C SER A 55 -9.83 -5.19 -12.76
N ARG A 56 -8.61 -4.63 -12.76
CA ARG A 56 -7.38 -5.24 -13.27
C ARG A 56 -6.41 -5.68 -12.17
N ILE A 57 -6.85 -5.61 -10.90
CA ILE A 57 -6.05 -6.01 -9.74
C ILE A 57 -6.82 -7.06 -8.94
N HIS A 58 -6.16 -8.16 -8.60
CA HIS A 58 -6.72 -9.20 -7.76
C HIS A 58 -5.83 -9.43 -6.54
N PHE A 59 -6.40 -9.37 -5.34
CA PHE A 59 -5.68 -9.69 -4.11
C PHE A 59 -5.44 -11.21 -4.03
N ILE A 60 -4.21 -11.62 -3.78
CA ILE A 60 -3.84 -13.04 -3.67
C ILE A 60 -3.81 -13.43 -2.19
N GLU A 61 -2.92 -12.80 -1.44
CA GLU A 61 -2.71 -13.05 -0.01
C GLU A 61 -2.06 -11.83 0.64
N GLY A 62 -2.16 -11.76 1.96
CA GLY A 62 -1.48 -10.76 2.77
C GLY A 62 -1.05 -11.39 4.09
N ASP A 63 0.11 -10.96 4.57
CA ASP A 63 0.64 -11.27 5.89
C ASP A 63 0.73 -9.97 6.72
N THR A 64 1.45 -10.00 7.83
CA THR A 64 1.56 -8.90 8.79
C THR A 64 2.28 -7.69 8.19
N ASP A 65 3.24 -7.90 7.30
CA ASP A 65 4.15 -6.88 6.77
C ASP A 65 4.23 -6.82 5.23
N SER A 66 3.48 -7.68 4.54
CA SER A 66 3.45 -7.76 3.09
C SER A 66 2.06 -8.09 2.56
N ALA A 67 1.79 -7.74 1.30
CA ALA A 67 0.60 -8.18 0.58
C ALA A 67 0.93 -8.37 -0.89
N TYR A 68 0.26 -9.34 -1.49
CA TYR A 68 0.50 -9.82 -2.83
C TYR A 68 -0.75 -9.61 -3.67
N TRP A 69 -0.56 -8.97 -4.81
CA TRP A 69 -1.60 -8.71 -5.78
C TRP A 69 -1.18 -9.20 -7.17
N ALA A 70 -2.12 -9.80 -7.90
CA ALA A 70 -1.98 -10.01 -9.33
C ALA A 70 -2.46 -8.75 -10.07
N ILE A 71 -1.66 -8.29 -11.02
CA ILE A 71 -1.96 -7.11 -11.83
C ILE A 71 -2.06 -7.56 -13.29
N SER A 72 -3.17 -7.25 -13.96
CA SER A 72 -3.28 -7.42 -15.40
C SER A 72 -2.49 -6.32 -16.09
N GLY A 73 -1.26 -6.66 -16.50
CA GLY A 73 -0.36 -5.76 -17.26
C GLY A 73 -0.80 -5.52 -18.70
N ASN A 74 -0.08 -4.65 -19.40
CA ASN A 74 -0.06 -4.53 -20.85
C ASN A 74 0.78 -5.68 -21.43
N PRO A 75 0.23 -6.52 -22.32
CA PRO A 75 0.96 -7.66 -22.91
C PRO A 75 2.10 -7.23 -23.85
N ASN A 76 2.14 -5.96 -24.27
CA ASN A 76 3.20 -5.42 -25.13
C ASN A 76 4.37 -4.81 -24.32
N GLU A 77 4.25 -4.78 -22.99
CA GLU A 77 5.28 -4.26 -22.09
C GLU A 77 5.74 -5.37 -21.15
N ASP A 78 6.98 -5.25 -20.68
CA ASP A 78 7.56 -6.19 -19.74
C ASP A 78 7.05 -5.95 -18.30
N PHE A 79 7.38 -6.84 -17.34
CA PHE A 79 6.96 -6.73 -15.93
C PHE A 79 7.39 -5.41 -15.26
N THR A 80 8.39 -4.73 -15.81
CA THR A 80 8.86 -3.41 -15.36
C THR A 80 7.80 -2.30 -15.39
N GLN A 81 6.66 -2.52 -16.04
CA GLN A 81 5.52 -1.59 -16.01
C GLN A 81 4.89 -1.42 -14.62
N GLN A 82 4.94 -2.44 -13.75
CA GLN A 82 4.39 -2.40 -12.39
C GLN A 82 2.94 -1.84 -12.35
N PHE A 83 2.62 -0.92 -11.43
CA PHE A 83 1.31 -0.29 -11.36
C PHE A 83 0.99 0.63 -12.54
N ASN A 84 1.97 1.10 -13.32
CA ASN A 84 1.71 2.02 -14.44
C ASN A 84 0.70 1.43 -15.45
N ALA A 85 0.64 0.09 -15.55
CA ALA A 85 -0.29 -0.65 -16.38
C ALA A 85 -1.77 -0.43 -16.03
N VAL A 86 -2.05 -0.11 -14.77
CA VAL A 86 -3.39 -0.05 -14.17
C VAL A 86 -3.66 1.30 -13.51
N VAL A 87 -2.83 2.32 -13.71
CA VAL A 87 -3.12 3.68 -13.26
C VAL A 87 -4.27 4.26 -14.10
N LYS A 88 -5.39 4.58 -13.44
CA LYS A 88 -6.56 5.26 -14.05
C LYS A 88 -6.53 6.77 -13.83
N ASP A 89 -5.93 7.24 -12.73
CA ASP A 89 -5.77 8.67 -12.40
C ASP A 89 -4.28 8.95 -12.20
N ARG A 90 -3.66 9.46 -13.27
CA ARG A 90 -2.20 9.65 -13.31
C ARG A 90 -1.75 10.84 -12.47
N ASP A 91 -2.56 11.89 -12.40
CA ASP A 91 -2.22 13.11 -11.65
C ASP A 91 -2.23 12.82 -10.15
N PHE A 92 -3.30 12.19 -9.64
CA PHE A 92 -3.36 11.76 -8.24
C PHE A 92 -2.20 10.83 -7.90
N TYR A 93 -1.91 9.85 -8.76
CA TYR A 93 -0.81 8.91 -8.56
C TYR A 93 0.54 9.63 -8.44
N ASN A 94 0.85 10.52 -9.38
CA ASN A 94 2.13 11.25 -9.40
C ASN A 94 2.29 12.16 -8.17
N GLU A 95 1.21 12.79 -7.70
CA GLU A 95 1.23 13.65 -6.52
C GLU A 95 1.41 12.87 -5.21
N ASN A 96 0.83 11.67 -5.11
CA ASN A 96 0.68 10.94 -3.85
C ASN A 96 1.58 9.71 -3.69
N ALA A 97 2.11 9.12 -4.76
CA ALA A 97 2.88 7.87 -4.70
C ALA A 97 4.08 7.96 -3.75
N LYS A 98 4.73 9.14 -3.66
CA LYS A 98 5.87 9.40 -2.76
C LYS A 98 5.58 9.14 -1.28
N TYR A 99 4.32 9.21 -0.84
CA TYR A 99 3.94 8.96 0.56
C TYR A 99 3.84 7.47 0.89
N PHE A 100 3.64 6.63 -0.13
CA PHE A 100 3.49 5.17 0.03
C PHE A 100 4.72 4.41 -0.44
N PHE A 101 5.53 5.01 -1.32
CA PHE A 101 6.75 4.44 -1.87
C PHE A 101 7.93 5.41 -1.70
N PRO A 102 8.39 5.65 -0.45
CA PRO A 102 9.40 6.67 -0.15
C PRO A 102 10.79 6.37 -0.76
N SER A 103 11.07 5.11 -1.08
CA SER A 103 12.29 4.70 -1.81
C SER A 103 12.22 4.97 -3.31
N CYS A 104 11.05 5.29 -3.85
CA CYS A 104 10.85 5.66 -5.25
C CYS A 104 11.00 7.17 -5.40
N THR A 105 12.01 7.63 -6.13
CA THR A 105 12.31 9.06 -6.26
C THR A 105 11.20 9.79 -7.03
N ALA A 106 10.66 10.85 -6.41
CA ALA A 106 9.70 11.75 -7.02
C ALA A 106 10.22 12.26 -8.38
N GLY A 107 9.41 12.10 -9.42
CA GLY A 107 9.71 12.59 -10.78
C GLY A 107 10.11 11.53 -11.81
N THR A 108 10.33 10.27 -11.42
CA THR A 108 10.65 9.17 -12.37
C THR A 108 9.58 8.07 -12.46
N GLY A 109 8.45 8.26 -11.78
CA GLY A 109 7.45 7.21 -11.52
C GLY A 109 7.94 6.28 -10.40
N ILE A 110 7.13 5.28 -10.05
CA ILE A 110 7.61 4.14 -9.25
C ILE A 110 8.64 3.41 -10.13
N LYS A 111 9.88 3.89 -10.14
CA LYS A 111 11.05 3.19 -10.65
C LYS A 111 12.03 3.08 -9.49
N GLY A 112 11.58 2.43 -8.41
CA GLY A 112 12.52 1.70 -7.58
C GLY A 112 13.24 0.66 -8.43
N ASP A 113 14.39 0.17 -7.97
CA ASP A 113 15.03 -0.94 -8.67
C ASP A 113 14.04 -2.12 -8.70
N VAL A 114 13.62 -2.52 -9.90
CA VAL A 114 12.67 -3.63 -10.09
C VAL A 114 13.27 -4.95 -9.60
N TYR A 115 14.59 -4.97 -9.46
CA TYR A 115 15.39 -6.08 -8.98
C TYR A 115 15.80 -5.92 -7.50
N ASP A 116 15.41 -4.83 -6.83
CA ASP A 116 15.63 -4.70 -5.39
C ASP A 116 14.81 -5.76 -4.64
N GLU A 117 15.43 -6.35 -3.62
CA GLU A 117 14.75 -7.28 -2.72
C GLU A 117 13.68 -6.57 -1.87
N LYS A 118 12.76 -7.33 -1.28
CA LYS A 118 11.61 -6.88 -0.47
C LYS A 118 11.97 -5.76 0.54
N LYS A 119 11.89 -4.50 0.10
CA LYS A 119 12.11 -3.33 0.96
C LYS A 119 10.84 -2.92 1.69
N ILE A 120 11.02 -2.36 2.89
CA ILE A 120 9.95 -1.69 3.62
C ILE A 120 9.35 -0.60 2.73
N LEU A 121 8.03 -0.63 2.55
CA LEU A 121 7.28 0.29 1.68
C LEU A 121 7.78 0.27 0.21
N GLY A 122 8.29 -0.88 -0.23
CA GLY A 122 8.71 -1.13 -1.61
C GLY A 122 7.64 -1.87 -2.41
N LEU A 123 7.85 -1.92 -3.73
CA LEU A 123 7.08 -2.74 -4.65
C LEU A 123 8.02 -3.72 -5.34
N ALA A 124 7.83 -5.01 -5.09
CA ALA A 124 8.63 -6.09 -5.64
C ALA A 124 7.78 -6.98 -6.57
N ILE A 125 8.42 -7.52 -7.60
CA ILE A 125 7.79 -8.45 -8.54
C ILE A 125 8.13 -9.88 -8.13
N GLU A 126 7.15 -10.62 -7.62
CA GLU A 126 7.38 -12.02 -7.22
C GLU A 126 7.41 -12.97 -8.42
N ARG A 127 6.47 -12.81 -9.35
CA ARG A 127 6.25 -13.71 -10.48
C ARG A 127 5.64 -12.96 -11.66
N GLN A 128 6.01 -13.37 -12.86
CA GLN A 128 5.39 -12.96 -14.11
C GLN A 128 4.64 -14.14 -14.72
N GLY A 129 3.38 -13.92 -15.11
CA GLY A 129 2.63 -14.91 -15.87
C GLY A 129 3.13 -14.99 -17.32
N THR A 130 2.97 -16.15 -17.96
CA THR A 130 3.17 -16.27 -19.41
C THR A 130 2.05 -15.54 -20.14
N ALA A 131 2.42 -14.67 -21.09
CA ALA A 131 1.48 -14.03 -22.01
C ALA A 131 0.86 -15.04 -22.99
#